data_AF-E4LLD6-F1
#
_entry.id   AF-E4LLD6-F1
#
_cell.length_a   1.000
_cell.length_b   1.000
_cell.length_c   1.000
_cell.angle_alpha   90.00
_cell.angle_beta   90.00
_cell.angle_gamma   90.00
#
_symmetry.space_group_name_H-M   'P 1'
#
loop_
_entity.id
_entity.type
_entity.pdbx_description
1 polymer ?
#
loop_
_entity_poly.entity_id
_entity_poly.type
_entity_poly.pdbx_seq_one_letter_code
_entity_poly.pdbx_strand_id
1 'polypeptide(L)'
;MGELGSPLNTIAHEIIHWEKHQKFFEILALLNQEETNLSCKVSPDVTPEALQGVEKAVWWAEWQANALALRILMPRVYFDDIFPKIIEEKYSTPYRRTGDVMENALESVAKCFGVSRYEAKLRALQLGYKCAEGSFLYVNGGYKYPYVFNPDALGEYQTFLLDEKNFERLYDEAESFAALFESEAFVYLGYLVCINDEKYVKYLGEDKGYELTQYGLEHVDECCLKFNRNYELNKSSGDYYNMCYLSQNINAASFSETRNIDEEDMQDKKEQAVERQKLKEEGIRVMQILRNLPNSFSGTLNAHMKRLDAYNPRTNRRGKFTNMELAIRTGLSEDYISQLRNDETRVSLESVCALCIGMHLHPILSMDLIKKSKNDFPDDEEGFFGHYLIQHHFMDTLAFCNTQLKAEGYRTWGKIVA
;
A
#
# COMPACT_ATOMS: atom_id res chain seq x y z
N MET A 1 20.33 33.30 5.19
CA MET A 1 18.88 33.12 5.37
C MET A 1 18.42 32.15 4.29
N GLY A 2 18.51 30.85 4.57
CA GLY A 2 18.07 29.82 3.62
C GLY A 2 16.54 29.76 3.59
N GLU A 3 15.98 29.10 2.58
CA GLU A 3 14.55 28.92 2.27
C GLU A 3 13.66 28.32 3.40
N LEU A 4 14.17 28.24 4.62
CA LEU A 4 13.62 27.46 5.74
C LEU A 4 12.79 28.29 6.73
N GLY A 5 13.14 29.56 6.96
CA GLY A 5 12.45 30.42 7.94
C GLY A 5 12.16 31.81 7.38
N SER A 6 10.95 32.33 7.62
CA SER A 6 10.58 33.68 7.22
C SER A 6 11.02 34.73 8.26
N PRO A 7 11.32 35.98 7.86
CA PRO A 7 11.59 37.07 8.81
C PRO A 7 10.45 37.27 9.82
N LEU A 8 9.21 37.03 9.39
CA LEU A 8 8.03 37.08 10.27
C LEU A 8 8.09 36.02 11.36
N ASN A 9 8.59 34.82 11.06
CA ASN A 9 8.72 33.75 12.05
C ASN A 9 9.77 34.10 13.10
N THR A 10 10.90 34.67 12.69
CA THR A 10 11.90 35.20 13.64
C THR A 10 11.29 36.28 14.53
N ILE A 11 10.55 37.24 13.97
CA ILE A 11 9.88 38.28 14.77
C ILE A 11 8.88 37.66 15.76
N ALA A 12 8.05 36.70 15.32
CA ALA A 12 7.09 36.03 16.18
C ALA A 12 7.76 35.22 17.30
N HIS A 13 8.86 34.54 16.99
CA HIS A 13 9.71 33.82 17.94
C HIS A 13 10.25 34.77 19.03
N GLU A 14 10.81 35.91 18.65
CA GLU A 14 11.29 36.92 19.61
C GLU A 14 10.16 37.54 20.45
N ILE A 15 8.97 37.77 19.87
CA ILE A 15 7.80 38.23 20.62
C ILE A 15 7.42 37.23 21.73
N ILE A 16 7.57 35.93 21.49
CA ILE A 16 7.31 34.91 22.50
C ILE A 16 8.38 34.95 23.59
N HIS A 17 9.65 35.12 23.23
CA HIS A 17 10.70 35.32 24.24
C HIS A 17 10.43 36.55 25.11
N TRP A 18 10.00 37.66 24.51
CA TRP A 18 9.59 38.84 25.27
C TRP A 18 8.42 38.53 26.21
N GLU A 19 7.34 37.93 25.71
CA GLU A 19 6.12 37.72 26.50
C GLU A 19 6.26 36.62 27.58
N LYS A 20 7.01 35.55 27.28
CA LYS A 20 7.09 34.35 28.13
C LYS A 20 8.40 34.20 28.88
N HIS A 21 9.51 34.71 28.32
CA HIS A 21 10.86 34.39 28.77
C HIS A 21 11.66 35.63 29.24
N GLN A 22 11.10 36.85 29.16
CA GLN A 22 11.80 38.10 29.50
C GLN A 22 12.44 38.06 30.90
N LYS A 23 11.66 37.70 31.94
CA LYS A 23 12.18 37.63 33.33
C LYS A 23 13.33 36.63 33.47
N PHE A 24 13.25 35.51 32.75
CA PHE A 24 14.29 34.50 32.76
C PHE A 24 15.60 35.05 32.16
N PHE A 25 15.53 35.69 30.99
CA PHE A 25 16.70 36.29 30.35
C PHE A 25 17.25 37.50 31.12
N GLU A 26 16.40 38.32 31.74
CA GLU A 26 16.85 39.42 32.61
C GLU A 26 17.61 38.89 33.83
N ILE A 27 17.14 37.81 34.46
CA ILE A 27 17.86 37.17 35.56
C ILE A 27 19.20 36.61 35.07
N LEU A 28 19.23 35.95 33.91
CA LEU A 28 20.49 35.45 33.33
C LEU A 28 21.48 36.59 33.05
N ALA A 29 21.02 37.70 32.49
CA ALA A 29 21.87 38.86 32.21
C ALA A 29 22.42 39.50 33.51
N LEU A 30 21.65 39.49 34.60
CA LEU A 30 22.12 39.98 35.90
C LEU A 30 23.17 39.06 36.54
N LEU A 31 23.07 37.74 36.29
CA LEU A 31 23.97 36.73 36.84
C LEU A 31 25.27 36.58 36.03
N ASN A 32 25.22 36.82 34.71
CA ASN A 32 26.35 36.69 33.80
C ASN A 32 26.95 38.06 33.45
N GLN A 33 27.96 38.51 34.21
CA GLN A 33 28.62 39.80 33.98
C GLN A 33 29.58 39.85 32.76
N GLU A 34 29.86 38.71 32.10
CA GLU A 34 30.85 38.63 31.00
C GLU A 34 30.25 38.35 29.60
N GLU A 35 28.98 37.94 29.48
CA GLU A 35 28.35 37.65 28.18
C GLU A 35 27.18 38.60 27.93
N THR A 36 27.41 39.68 27.17
CA THR A 36 26.41 40.69 26.81
C THR A 36 25.54 40.31 25.61
N ASN A 37 25.81 39.17 24.96
CA ASN A 37 25.10 38.74 23.76
C ASN A 37 24.50 37.33 23.96
N LEU A 38 23.20 37.28 24.22
CA LEU A 38 22.39 36.07 24.07
C LEU A 38 22.38 35.70 22.58
N SER A 39 23.32 34.86 22.16
CA SER A 39 23.37 34.29 20.82
C SER A 39 22.32 33.18 20.72
N CYS A 40 21.09 33.53 20.33
CA CYS A 40 20.00 32.57 20.15
C CYS A 40 20.29 31.66 18.95
N LYS A 41 20.57 30.38 19.22
CA LYS A 41 20.61 29.36 18.16
C LYS A 41 19.16 28.98 17.84
N VAL A 42 18.77 29.20 16.57
CA VAL A 42 17.43 28.92 16.00
C VAL A 42 16.99 27.46 16.16
N SER A 43 17.95 26.54 16.37
CA SER A 43 17.71 25.11 16.57
C SER A 43 18.52 24.60 17.76
N PRO A 44 17.89 24.02 18.78
CA PRO A 44 18.61 23.30 19.82
C PRO A 44 19.10 21.95 19.27
N ASP A 45 20.40 21.85 18.98
CA ASP A 45 21.02 20.62 18.45
C ASP A 45 21.25 19.52 19.53
N VAL A 46 20.87 19.79 20.79
CA VAL A 46 21.19 18.96 21.97
C VAL A 46 19.92 18.60 22.73
N THR A 47 19.87 17.43 23.36
CA THR A 47 18.70 16.92 24.08
C THR A 47 18.58 17.53 25.49
N PRO A 48 17.38 17.89 25.98
CA PRO A 48 17.21 18.54 27.28
C PRO A 48 17.56 17.63 28.47
N GLU A 49 17.61 16.31 28.30
CA GLU A 49 18.03 15.33 29.32
C GLU A 49 19.54 15.38 29.55
N ALA A 50 20.32 15.67 28.51
CA ALA A 50 21.77 15.85 28.59
C ALA A 50 22.16 17.23 29.15
N LEU A 51 21.22 18.18 29.15
CA LEU A 51 21.43 19.54 29.63
C LEU A 51 21.05 19.65 31.11
N GLN A 52 21.76 20.50 31.85
CA GLN A 52 21.45 20.80 33.25
C GLN A 52 21.36 22.31 33.49
N GLY A 53 20.66 22.69 34.57
CA GLY A 53 20.58 24.07 35.02
C GLY A 53 20.12 25.06 33.94
N VAL A 54 20.93 26.09 33.73
CA VAL A 54 20.64 27.19 32.79
C VAL A 54 20.55 26.71 31.34
N GLU A 55 21.41 25.81 30.90
CA GLU A 55 21.41 25.32 29.52
C GLU A 55 20.09 24.63 29.16
N LYS A 56 19.57 23.81 30.09
CA LYS A 56 18.27 23.15 29.94
C LYS A 56 17.13 24.16 29.92
N ALA A 57 17.20 25.20 30.73
CA ALA A 57 16.17 26.24 30.79
C ALA A 57 16.14 27.10 29.51
N VAL A 58 17.32 27.50 28.99
CA VAL A 58 17.44 28.19 27.69
C VAL A 58 16.87 27.32 26.58
N TRP A 59 17.23 26.04 26.56
CA TRP A 59 16.70 25.09 25.59
C TRP A 59 15.17 25.02 25.59
N TRP A 60 14.53 24.99 26.77
CA TRP A 60 13.07 24.97 26.86
C TRP A 60 12.44 26.28 26.37
N ALA A 61 13.08 27.42 26.66
CA ALA A 61 12.63 28.71 26.17
C ALA A 61 12.64 28.77 24.63
N GLU A 62 13.74 28.32 24.01
CA GLU A 62 13.88 28.23 22.55
C GLU A 62 12.83 27.29 21.94
N TRP A 63 12.64 26.11 22.53
CA TRP A 63 11.64 25.15 22.07
C TRP A 63 10.22 25.74 22.15
N GLN A 64 9.88 26.42 23.24
CA GLN A 64 8.57 27.06 23.42
C GLN A 64 8.34 28.18 22.39
N ALA A 65 9.35 29.03 22.17
CA ALA A 65 9.26 30.12 21.19
C ALA A 65 9.08 29.58 19.77
N ASN A 66 9.88 28.58 19.39
CA ASN A 66 9.73 27.87 18.13
C ASN A 66 8.34 27.24 17.98
N ALA A 67 7.88 26.46 18.96
CA ALA A 67 6.57 25.81 18.94
C ALA A 67 5.38 26.78 18.82
N LEU A 68 5.49 27.98 19.40
CA LEU A 68 4.41 28.97 19.44
C LEU A 68 4.43 29.96 18.28
N ALA A 69 5.59 30.23 17.64
CA ALA A 69 5.74 31.29 16.65
C ALA A 69 4.76 31.16 15.47
N LEU A 70 4.65 29.95 14.89
CA LEU A 70 3.70 29.68 13.81
C LEU A 70 2.23 29.80 14.23
N ARG A 71 1.93 29.62 15.53
CA ARG A 71 0.56 29.76 16.05
C ARG A 71 0.13 31.23 16.11
N ILE A 72 1.09 32.14 16.31
CA ILE A 72 0.89 33.60 16.22
C ILE A 72 0.75 34.02 14.76
N LEU A 73 1.65 33.55 13.89
CA LEU A 73 1.66 33.93 12.48
C LEU A 73 0.45 33.41 11.71
N MET A 74 0.02 32.19 12.02
CA MET A 74 -1.10 31.51 11.37
C MET A 74 -2.11 31.05 12.42
N PRO A 75 -2.93 31.96 12.97
CA PRO A 75 -3.91 31.59 13.99
C PRO A 75 -4.90 30.55 13.48
N ARG A 76 -5.27 29.59 14.34
CA ARG A 76 -6.14 28.44 13.98
C ARG A 76 -7.40 28.88 13.25
N VAL A 77 -8.09 29.89 13.78
CA VAL A 77 -9.37 30.39 13.25
C VAL A 77 -9.26 30.83 11.79
N TYR A 78 -8.18 31.52 11.42
CA TYR A 78 -7.97 31.97 10.04
C TYR A 78 -7.46 30.84 9.14
N PHE A 79 -6.57 30.00 9.66
CA PHE A 79 -6.03 28.89 8.87
C PHE A 79 -7.13 27.87 8.52
N ASP A 80 -7.97 27.48 9.48
CA ASP A 80 -9.07 26.54 9.27
C ASP A 80 -10.20 27.13 8.42
N ASP A 81 -10.32 28.46 8.32
CA ASP A 81 -11.26 29.11 7.40
C ASP A 81 -10.72 29.17 5.96
N ILE A 82 -9.43 29.45 5.79
CA ILE A 82 -8.83 29.70 4.47
C ILE A 82 -8.37 28.41 3.79
N PHE A 83 -7.69 27.52 4.52
CA PHE A 83 -6.99 26.38 3.93
C PHE A 83 -7.94 25.38 3.23
N PRO A 84 -9.06 24.95 3.83
CA PRO A 84 -10.03 24.08 3.14
C PRO A 84 -10.64 24.72 1.88
N LYS A 85 -10.91 26.03 1.90
CA LYS A 85 -11.47 26.76 0.74
C LYS A 85 -10.47 26.79 -0.43
N ILE A 86 -9.19 27.03 -0.13
CA ILE A 86 -8.13 26.97 -1.14
C ILE A 86 -8.05 25.57 -1.73
N ILE A 87 -8.10 24.53 -0.90
CA ILE A 87 -8.07 23.14 -1.35
C ILE A 87 -9.26 22.86 -2.31
N GLU A 88 -10.48 23.24 -1.93
CA GLU A 88 -11.69 23.07 -2.75
C GLU A 88 -11.61 23.81 -4.09
N GLU A 89 -11.14 25.06 -4.08
CA GLU A 89 -10.91 25.86 -5.29
C GLU A 89 -9.93 25.15 -6.24
N LYS A 90 -8.84 24.59 -5.70
CA LYS A 90 -7.80 23.93 -6.50
C LYS A 90 -8.24 22.55 -7.01
N TYR A 91 -9.07 21.82 -6.28
CA TYR A 91 -9.68 20.57 -6.75
C TYR A 91 -10.63 20.78 -7.94
N SER A 92 -11.26 21.94 -8.03
CA SER A 92 -12.18 22.28 -9.12
C SER A 92 -11.47 22.43 -10.48
N THR A 93 -10.14 22.34 -10.52
CA THR A 93 -9.33 22.37 -11.75
C THR A 93 -9.16 20.95 -12.32
N PRO A 94 -9.57 20.68 -13.58
CA PRO A 94 -9.43 19.36 -14.19
C PRO A 94 -7.96 18.86 -14.23
N TYR A 95 -7.80 17.53 -14.13
CA TYR A 95 -6.52 16.82 -14.35
C TYR A 95 -5.39 17.10 -13.34
N ARG A 96 -5.71 17.40 -12.08
CA ARG A 96 -4.70 17.48 -11.01
C ARG A 96 -4.73 16.25 -10.10
N ARG A 97 -3.55 15.79 -9.72
CA ARG A 97 -3.38 14.81 -8.64
C ARG A 97 -3.66 15.49 -7.30
N THR A 98 -4.20 14.74 -6.36
CA THR A 98 -4.57 15.22 -5.01
C THR A 98 -3.35 15.76 -4.27
N GLY A 99 -2.21 15.08 -4.41
CA GLY A 99 -0.94 15.55 -3.84
C GLY A 99 -0.49 16.90 -4.41
N ASP A 100 -0.63 17.12 -5.73
CA ASP A 100 -0.30 18.40 -6.35
C ASP A 100 -1.23 19.51 -5.82
N VAL A 101 -2.52 19.21 -5.63
CA VAL A 101 -3.49 20.14 -5.03
C VAL A 101 -3.06 20.54 -3.63
N MET A 102 -2.62 19.59 -2.80
CA MET A 102 -2.12 19.85 -1.44
C MET A 102 -0.92 20.80 -1.44
N GLU A 103 0.10 20.52 -2.26
CA GLU A 103 1.28 21.40 -2.35
C GLU A 103 0.92 22.82 -2.82
N ASN A 104 0.09 22.93 -3.86
CA ASN A 104 -0.37 24.24 -4.35
C ASN A 104 -1.18 25.01 -3.30
N ALA A 105 -2.00 24.30 -2.50
CA ALA A 105 -2.76 24.90 -1.42
C ALA A 105 -1.83 25.40 -0.30
N LEU A 106 -0.82 24.61 0.06
CA LEU A 106 0.20 25.00 1.04
C LEU A 106 1.02 26.22 0.58
N GLU A 107 1.38 26.29 -0.70
CA GLU A 107 2.04 27.50 -1.23
C GLU A 107 1.12 28.73 -1.24
N SER A 108 -0.17 28.53 -1.52
CA SER A 108 -1.14 29.62 -1.55
C SER A 108 -1.39 30.17 -0.15
N VAL A 109 -1.59 29.31 0.85
CA VAL A 109 -1.75 29.73 2.24
C VAL A 109 -0.47 30.35 2.79
N ALA A 110 0.70 29.84 2.40
CA ALA A 110 1.99 30.45 2.76
C ALA A 110 2.09 31.91 2.29
N LYS A 111 1.67 32.19 1.04
CA LYS A 111 1.61 33.56 0.51
C LYS A 111 0.62 34.45 1.27
N CYS A 112 -0.55 33.92 1.67
CA CYS A 112 -1.54 34.67 2.45
C CYS A 112 -0.97 35.16 3.80
N PHE A 113 -0.14 34.34 4.45
CA PHE A 113 0.44 34.67 5.77
C PHE A 113 1.87 35.23 5.71
N GLY A 114 2.47 35.33 4.52
CA GLY A 114 3.84 35.85 4.35
C GLY A 114 4.93 34.92 4.91
N VAL A 115 4.66 33.61 4.95
CA VAL A 115 5.55 32.58 5.52
C VAL A 115 6.12 31.68 4.42
N SER A 116 7.08 30.82 4.76
CA SER A 116 7.59 29.81 3.83
C SER A 116 6.57 28.68 3.62
N ARG A 117 6.67 27.96 2.49
CA ARG A 117 5.83 26.78 2.22
C ARG A 117 5.99 25.68 3.27
N TYR A 118 7.17 25.58 3.88
CA TYR A 118 7.47 24.62 4.94
C TYR A 118 6.84 25.03 6.27
N GLU A 119 6.83 26.32 6.58
CA GLU A 119 6.12 26.87 7.75
C GLU A 119 4.62 26.63 7.62
N ALA A 120 4.04 26.83 6.42
CA ALA A 120 2.64 26.50 6.14
C ALA A 120 2.35 24.99 6.28
N LYS A 121 3.21 24.11 5.74
CA LYS A 121 3.10 22.65 5.91
C LYS A 121 3.13 22.26 7.39
N LEU A 122 4.10 22.77 8.14
CA LEU A 122 4.23 22.53 9.57
C LEU A 122 2.95 22.96 10.30
N ARG A 123 2.41 24.13 9.96
CA ARG A 123 1.18 24.62 10.56
C ARG A 123 -0.03 23.74 10.23
N ALA A 124 -0.17 23.29 8.99
CA ALA A 124 -1.23 22.38 8.59
C ALA A 124 -1.19 21.09 9.42
N LEU A 125 0.01 20.50 9.56
CA LEU A 125 0.22 19.34 10.41
C LEU A 125 -0.16 19.63 11.89
N GLN A 126 0.15 20.83 12.42
CA GLN A 126 -0.17 21.19 13.83
C GLN A 126 -1.67 21.29 14.08
N LEU A 127 -2.44 21.53 13.03
CA LEU A 127 -3.88 21.66 13.08
C LEU A 127 -4.60 20.34 12.79
N GLY A 128 -3.87 19.28 12.42
CA GLY A 128 -4.42 17.94 12.18
C GLY A 128 -4.56 17.57 10.70
N TYR A 129 -4.10 18.38 9.76
CA TYR A 129 -4.13 18.06 8.33
C TYR A 129 -3.01 17.07 7.96
N LYS A 130 -3.15 15.81 8.40
CA LYS A 130 -2.13 14.75 8.28
C LYS A 130 -1.59 14.56 6.86
N CYS A 131 -2.45 14.65 5.84
CA CYS A 131 -2.05 14.49 4.43
C CYS A 131 -0.99 15.51 3.96
N ALA A 132 -0.81 16.63 4.68
CA ALA A 132 0.26 17.58 4.37
C ALA A 132 1.67 16.96 4.53
N GLU A 133 1.80 15.84 5.25
CA GLU A 133 3.06 15.12 5.42
C GLU A 133 3.68 14.70 4.08
N GLY A 134 2.83 14.24 3.15
CA GLY A 134 3.21 13.78 1.82
C GLY A 134 3.62 14.88 0.84
N SER A 135 3.68 16.15 1.27
CA SER A 135 4.02 17.32 0.43
C SER A 135 5.46 17.78 0.59
N PHE A 136 6.05 18.36 -0.46
CA PHE A 136 7.39 18.96 -0.48
C PHE A 136 8.51 18.03 0.03
N LEU A 137 8.49 16.77 -0.43
CA LEU A 137 9.44 15.75 -0.01
C LEU A 137 10.73 15.79 -0.82
N TYR A 138 11.87 15.69 -0.14
CA TYR A 138 13.19 15.63 -0.76
C TYR A 138 14.00 14.46 -0.19
N VAL A 139 14.48 13.57 -1.06
CA VAL A 139 15.35 12.43 -0.73
C VAL A 139 16.69 12.63 -1.40
N ASN A 140 17.78 12.68 -0.63
CA ASN A 140 19.14 12.87 -1.14
C ASN A 140 19.25 14.09 -2.09
N GLY A 141 18.53 15.17 -1.77
CA GLY A 141 18.47 16.40 -2.57
C GLY A 141 17.54 16.34 -3.79
N GLY A 142 17.00 15.17 -4.12
CA GLY A 142 16.02 14.98 -5.20
C GLY A 142 14.59 15.14 -4.70
N TYR A 143 13.81 16.00 -5.35
CA TYR A 143 12.38 16.14 -5.09
C TYR A 143 11.62 14.86 -5.42
N LYS A 144 10.63 14.52 -4.59
CA LYS A 144 9.71 13.41 -4.79
C LYS A 144 8.29 13.94 -5.00
N TYR A 145 7.55 13.30 -5.89
CA TYR A 145 6.15 13.66 -6.13
C TYR A 145 5.34 13.57 -4.83
N PRO A 146 4.39 14.50 -4.63
CA PRO A 146 3.58 14.49 -3.43
C PRO A 146 2.63 13.30 -3.46
N TYR A 147 2.45 12.69 -2.30
CA TYR A 147 1.51 11.60 -2.12
C TYR A 147 0.40 11.99 -1.15
N VAL A 148 -0.69 11.25 -1.22
CA VAL A 148 -1.84 11.37 -0.32
C VAL A 148 -2.25 10.00 0.19
N PHE A 149 -3.05 10.03 1.25
CA PHE A 149 -3.53 8.85 1.95
C PHE A 149 -4.79 9.23 2.74
N ASN A 150 -5.59 8.25 3.12
CA ASN A 150 -6.70 8.46 4.05
C ASN A 150 -6.17 8.94 5.43
N PRO A 151 -6.55 10.14 5.92
CA PRO A 151 -6.10 10.65 7.22
C PRO A 151 -6.31 9.71 8.42
N ASP A 152 -7.32 8.84 8.35
CA ASP A 152 -7.66 7.87 9.40
C ASP A 152 -6.74 6.65 9.37
N ALA A 153 -5.96 6.46 8.31
CA ALA A 153 -5.03 5.34 8.19
C ALA A 153 -3.81 5.47 9.12
N LEU A 154 -3.49 6.68 9.60
CA LEU A 154 -2.41 6.92 10.57
C LEU A 154 -2.99 7.27 11.94
N GLY A 155 -2.54 6.57 12.97
CA GLY A 155 -2.73 6.94 14.37
C GLY A 155 -1.94 8.18 14.78
N GLU A 156 -2.02 8.54 16.06
CA GLU A 156 -1.11 9.52 16.65
C GLU A 156 0.32 8.96 16.62
N TYR A 157 1.30 9.78 16.27
CA TYR A 157 2.71 9.39 16.16
C TYR A 157 3.00 8.25 15.17
N GLN A 158 2.17 8.07 14.14
CA GLN A 158 2.44 7.16 13.04
C GLN A 158 2.83 7.91 11.76
N THR A 159 3.52 7.21 10.86
CA THR A 159 4.02 7.74 9.60
C THR A 159 4.18 6.63 8.57
N PHE A 160 4.04 6.95 7.29
CA PHE A 160 4.47 6.04 6.22
C PHE A 160 5.96 6.19 5.89
N LEU A 161 6.54 7.33 6.26
CA LEU A 161 7.91 7.68 5.90
C LEU A 161 8.92 6.88 6.69
N LEU A 162 9.89 6.28 5.99
CA LEU A 162 11.03 5.57 6.53
C LEU A 162 12.29 6.08 5.83
N ASP A 163 13.19 6.70 6.59
CA ASP A 163 14.48 7.18 6.08
C ASP A 163 15.49 6.03 6.00
N GLU A 164 16.57 6.26 5.25
CA GLU A 164 17.59 5.24 4.95
C GLU A 164 18.23 4.65 6.21
N LYS A 165 18.53 5.49 7.20
CA LYS A 165 19.13 5.04 8.47
C LYS A 165 18.18 4.14 9.26
N ASN A 166 16.90 4.51 9.37
CA ASN A 166 15.91 3.65 10.02
C ASN A 166 15.63 2.38 9.22
N PHE A 167 15.66 2.45 7.89
CA PHE A 167 15.53 1.28 7.03
C PHE A 167 16.66 0.28 7.27
N GLU A 168 17.93 0.72 7.19
CA GLU A 168 19.10 -0.13 7.41
C GLU A 168 19.03 -0.78 8.80
N ARG A 169 18.74 0.00 9.84
CA ARG A 169 18.59 -0.51 11.20
C ARG A 169 17.50 -1.58 11.29
N LEU A 170 16.30 -1.33 10.75
CA LEU A 170 15.21 -2.31 10.79
C LEU A 170 15.54 -3.56 9.98
N TYR A 171 16.24 -3.40 8.85
CA TYR A 171 16.67 -4.51 8.02
C TYR A 171 17.66 -5.42 8.77
N ASP A 172 18.59 -4.84 9.52
CA ASP A 172 19.59 -5.59 10.29
C ASP A 172 19.03 -6.18 11.60
N GLU A 173 18.10 -5.48 12.26
CA GLU A 173 17.60 -5.85 13.60
C GLU A 173 16.34 -6.71 13.57
N ALA A 174 15.48 -6.61 12.55
CA ALA A 174 14.18 -7.27 12.48
C ALA A 174 14.09 -8.28 11.32
N GLU A 175 14.28 -9.57 11.62
CA GLU A 175 14.23 -10.67 10.64
C GLU A 175 12.91 -10.70 9.84
N SER A 176 11.78 -10.39 10.49
CA SER A 176 10.46 -10.32 9.84
C SER A 176 10.38 -9.23 8.77
N PHE A 177 11.10 -8.13 8.95
CA PHE A 177 11.18 -7.01 8.00
C PHE A 177 12.11 -7.34 6.84
N ALA A 178 13.30 -7.88 7.13
CA ALA A 178 14.24 -8.34 6.10
C ALA A 178 13.60 -9.35 5.15
N ALA A 179 12.83 -10.31 5.69
CA ALA A 179 12.12 -11.33 4.93
C ALA A 179 11.12 -10.76 3.89
N LEU A 180 10.61 -9.53 4.08
CA LEU A 180 9.73 -8.87 3.09
C LEU A 180 10.46 -8.55 1.78
N PHE A 181 11.75 -8.24 1.87
CA PHE A 181 12.58 -7.91 0.72
C PHE A 181 13.20 -9.17 0.11
N GLU A 182 13.59 -10.15 0.93
CA GLU A 182 14.08 -11.45 0.46
C GLU A 182 13.03 -12.21 -0.36
N SER A 183 11.75 -12.05 -0.02
CA SER A 183 10.63 -12.62 -0.78
C SER A 183 10.19 -11.77 -1.98
N GLU A 184 10.85 -10.64 -2.22
CA GLU A 184 10.49 -9.63 -3.23
C GLU A 184 9.06 -9.08 -3.12
N ALA A 185 8.40 -9.28 -1.98
CA ALA A 185 7.02 -8.83 -1.74
C ALA A 185 6.92 -7.30 -1.56
N PHE A 186 8.00 -6.67 -1.10
CA PHE A 186 8.10 -5.23 -0.89
C PHE A 186 9.35 -4.63 -1.51
N VAL A 187 9.29 -3.33 -1.80
CA VAL A 187 10.40 -2.52 -2.29
C VAL A 187 10.55 -1.25 -1.45
N TYR A 188 11.80 -0.82 -1.28
CA TYR A 188 12.12 0.45 -0.63
C TYR A 188 12.34 1.54 -1.68
N LEU A 189 11.61 2.65 -1.54
CA LEU A 189 11.61 3.79 -2.48
C LEU A 189 12.62 4.88 -2.10
N GLY A 190 13.43 4.65 -1.05
CA GLY A 190 14.31 5.64 -0.43
C GLY A 190 13.65 6.49 0.65
N TYR A 191 12.34 6.37 0.83
CA TYR A 191 11.57 7.11 1.83
C TYR A 191 10.25 6.44 2.25
N LEU A 192 9.85 5.37 1.56
CA LEU A 192 8.63 4.59 1.78
C LEU A 192 8.96 3.12 1.53
N VAL A 193 8.29 2.21 2.25
CA VAL A 193 8.31 0.77 1.97
C VAL A 193 6.96 0.40 1.38
N CYS A 194 6.94 -0.11 0.15
CA CYS A 194 5.72 -0.31 -0.64
C CYS A 194 5.61 -1.75 -1.14
N ILE A 195 4.39 -2.28 -1.25
CA ILE A 195 4.12 -3.57 -1.91
C ILE A 195 4.68 -3.54 -3.33
N ASN A 196 5.43 -4.57 -3.70
CA ASN A 196 6.00 -4.74 -5.03
C ASN A 196 4.95 -5.23 -6.05
N ASP A 197 4.04 -4.33 -6.43
CA ASP A 197 3.00 -4.58 -7.42
C ASP A 197 3.00 -3.45 -8.46
N GLU A 198 2.87 -3.80 -9.74
CA GLU A 198 2.82 -2.86 -10.88
C GLU A 198 1.67 -1.83 -10.76
N LYS A 199 0.64 -2.14 -9.96
CA LYS A 199 -0.42 -1.20 -9.58
C LYS A 199 0.13 -0.02 -8.78
N TYR A 200 1.11 -0.23 -7.89
CA TYR A 200 1.59 0.76 -6.93
C TYR A 200 2.96 1.32 -7.27
N VAL A 201 3.86 0.50 -7.82
CA VAL A 201 5.25 0.87 -8.08
C VAL A 201 5.64 0.52 -9.51
N LYS A 202 6.61 1.26 -10.03
CA LYS A 202 7.28 0.95 -11.29
C LYS A 202 8.79 1.04 -11.12
N TYR A 203 9.48 0.10 -11.75
CA TYR A 203 10.93 0.06 -11.77
C TYR A 203 11.46 0.99 -12.88
N LEU A 204 12.39 1.88 -12.52
CA LEU A 204 12.98 2.86 -13.44
C LEU A 204 14.42 2.51 -13.87
N GLY A 205 14.94 1.35 -13.46
CA GLY A 205 16.32 0.92 -13.72
C GLY A 205 17.21 1.02 -12.49
N GLU A 206 18.40 0.41 -12.58
CA GLU A 206 19.32 0.22 -11.44
C GLU A 206 19.73 1.54 -10.77
N ASP A 207 19.97 2.60 -11.55
CA ASP A 207 20.40 3.91 -11.03
C ASP A 207 19.28 4.68 -10.32
N LYS A 208 18.01 4.42 -10.68
CA LYS A 208 16.85 5.20 -10.21
C LYS A 208 15.95 4.43 -9.24
N GLY A 209 16.10 3.11 -9.18
CA GLY A 209 15.31 2.23 -8.34
C GLY A 209 13.83 2.22 -8.72
N TYR A 210 12.98 2.24 -7.70
CA TYR A 210 11.53 2.20 -7.82
C TYR A 210 10.91 3.58 -7.56
N GLU A 211 9.79 3.87 -8.22
CA GLU A 211 8.92 5.00 -7.88
C GLU A 211 7.45 4.60 -7.84
N LEU A 212 6.64 5.35 -7.09
CA LEU A 212 5.19 5.15 -7.06
C LEU A 212 4.58 5.44 -8.44
N THR A 213 3.58 4.65 -8.81
CA THR A 213 2.68 4.92 -9.93
C THR A 213 1.75 6.08 -9.57
N GLN A 214 0.98 6.57 -10.54
CA GLN A 214 -0.07 7.56 -10.26
C GLN A 214 -1.09 7.02 -9.24
N TYR A 215 -1.44 5.73 -9.32
CA TYR A 215 -2.33 5.12 -8.33
C TYR A 215 -1.65 5.03 -6.95
N GLY A 216 -0.38 4.60 -6.89
CA GLY A 216 0.37 4.52 -5.63
C GLY A 216 0.49 5.86 -4.90
N LEU A 217 0.67 6.97 -5.63
CA LEU A 217 0.70 8.33 -5.05
C LEU A 217 -0.64 8.76 -4.44
N GLU A 218 -1.76 8.23 -4.93
CA GLU A 218 -3.11 8.58 -4.46
C GLU A 218 -3.62 7.67 -3.33
N HIS A 219 -2.91 6.56 -3.07
CA HIS A 219 -3.36 5.47 -2.20
C HIS A 219 -2.21 4.90 -1.35
N VAL A 220 -1.38 5.76 -0.77
CA VAL A 220 -0.24 5.32 0.05
C VAL A 220 -0.67 4.47 1.25
N ASP A 221 -1.86 4.74 1.82
CA ASP A 221 -2.45 3.93 2.87
C ASP A 221 -2.77 2.48 2.43
N GLU A 222 -3.09 2.25 1.16
CA GLU A 222 -3.29 0.90 0.62
C GLU A 222 -1.95 0.15 0.53
N CYS A 223 -0.90 0.79 0.01
CA CYS A 223 0.29 0.07 -0.46
C CYS A 223 1.56 0.20 0.39
N CYS A 224 1.66 1.19 1.28
CA CYS A 224 2.90 1.44 2.04
C CYS A 224 2.79 1.02 3.51
N LEU A 225 3.87 0.47 4.07
CA LEU A 225 3.94 0.10 5.49
C LEU A 225 3.87 1.34 6.38
N LYS A 226 3.23 1.19 7.54
CA LYS A 226 3.21 2.20 8.60
C LYS A 226 4.30 1.93 9.63
N PHE A 227 4.78 3.01 10.21
CA PHE A 227 5.77 3.00 11.27
C PHE A 227 5.32 3.85 12.45
N ASN A 228 5.50 3.29 13.63
CA ASN A 228 5.36 3.99 14.90
C ASN A 228 6.61 4.83 15.14
N ARG A 229 6.40 6.13 15.36
CA ARG A 229 7.46 7.06 15.73
C ARG A 229 7.72 6.91 17.21
N ASN A 230 8.82 6.24 17.54
CA ASN A 230 9.31 6.17 18.90
C ASN A 230 10.36 7.25 19.09
N TYR A 231 9.95 8.30 19.78
CA TYR A 231 10.86 9.24 20.39
C TYR A 231 11.33 8.58 21.67
N GLU A 232 12.52 7.98 21.65
CA GLU A 232 13.13 7.55 22.91
C GLU A 232 13.11 8.75 23.86
N LEU A 233 12.54 8.56 25.06
CA LEU A 233 12.48 9.54 26.15
C LEU A 233 13.85 10.10 26.57
N ASN A 234 14.94 9.62 25.96
CA ASN A 234 16.29 10.09 26.16
C ASN A 234 16.81 11.01 25.04
N LYS A 235 16.09 11.19 23.91
CA LYS A 235 16.62 11.93 22.75
C LYS A 235 15.61 12.64 21.82
N SER A 236 14.60 13.33 22.34
CA SER A 236 14.03 14.59 21.78
C SER A 236 12.56 14.82 22.13
N SER A 237 12.18 16.10 22.19
CA SER A 237 10.85 16.59 22.50
C SER A 237 9.97 16.79 21.25
N GLY A 238 9.17 15.78 20.95
CA GLY A 238 7.72 15.95 20.77
C GLY A 238 7.19 16.30 19.38
N ASP A 239 7.00 17.59 19.07
CA ASP A 239 6.07 17.95 17.99
C ASP A 239 6.64 18.95 16.97
N TYR A 240 7.23 20.07 17.41
CA TYR A 240 7.57 21.17 16.50
C TYR A 240 8.66 20.82 15.47
N TYR A 241 9.77 20.20 15.90
CA TYR A 241 10.89 19.86 15.01
C TYR A 241 10.62 18.59 14.19
N ASN A 242 9.81 17.67 14.71
CA ASN A 242 9.50 16.38 14.08
C ASN A 242 8.64 16.54 12.82
N MET A 243 7.73 17.51 12.84
CA MET A 243 6.86 17.82 11.71
C MET A 243 7.59 18.58 10.57
N CYS A 244 8.80 19.07 10.83
CA CYS A 244 9.65 19.78 9.85
C CYS A 244 10.74 18.90 9.20
N TYR A 245 11.14 17.78 9.83
CA TYR A 245 12.27 16.94 9.38
C TYR A 245 12.18 16.52 7.91
N LEU A 246 11.00 16.12 7.45
CA LEU A 246 10.79 15.53 6.13
C LEU A 246 10.74 16.57 4.99
N SER A 247 10.73 17.85 5.35
CA SER A 247 10.63 18.95 4.40
C SER A 247 12.00 19.58 4.07
N GLN A 248 13.07 19.11 4.71
CA GLN A 248 14.40 19.73 4.68
C GLN A 248 15.49 18.89 4.00
N ASN A 249 15.13 17.72 3.43
CA ASN A 249 15.96 16.63 2.90
C ASN A 249 16.14 15.48 3.92
N ILE A 250 15.77 14.26 3.49
CA ILE A 250 15.72 13.03 4.29
C ILE A 250 17.09 12.58 4.84
N ASN A 251 18.19 13.19 4.39
CA ASN A 251 19.56 12.88 4.82
C ASN A 251 20.16 13.90 5.83
N ALA A 252 19.33 14.64 6.58
CA ALA A 252 19.83 15.53 7.63
C ALA A 252 20.42 14.70 8.79
N ALA A 253 21.75 14.60 8.83
CA ALA A 253 22.58 13.75 9.69
C ALA A 253 22.49 14.00 11.22
N SER A 254 21.47 14.70 11.71
CA SER A 254 21.37 15.16 13.09
C SER A 254 19.94 15.06 13.62
N PHE A 255 19.41 13.83 13.72
CA PHE A 255 18.26 13.51 14.58
C PHE A 255 18.14 11.99 14.82
N SER A 256 17.67 11.59 16.01
CA SER A 256 17.50 10.19 16.42
C SER A 256 16.02 9.87 16.65
N GLU A 257 15.23 9.92 15.58
CA GLU A 257 13.89 9.32 15.56
C GLU A 257 14.06 7.83 15.25
N THR A 258 13.58 6.97 16.14
CA THR A 258 13.53 5.53 15.89
C THR A 258 12.16 5.19 15.38
N ARG A 259 12.09 4.58 14.21
CA ARG A 259 10.83 4.10 13.63
C ARG A 259 10.73 2.60 13.83
N ASN A 260 9.67 2.17 14.50
CA ASN A 260 9.38 0.76 14.69
C ASN A 260 8.21 0.37 13.80
N ILE A 261 8.25 -0.86 13.31
CA ILE A 261 7.24 -1.38 12.41
C ILE A 261 5.93 -1.52 13.16
N ASP A 262 4.83 -1.16 12.50
CA ASP A 262 3.51 -1.59 12.93
C ASP A 262 3.30 -3.04 12.48
N GLU A 263 3.42 -3.99 13.42
CA GLU A 263 3.42 -5.43 13.11
C GLU A 263 2.07 -5.91 12.52
N GLU A 264 0.96 -5.30 12.95
CA GLU A 264 -0.38 -5.62 12.44
C GLU A 264 -0.52 -5.15 10.98
N ASP A 265 -0.18 -3.88 10.70
CA ASP A 265 -0.19 -3.33 9.34
C ASP A 265 0.76 -4.09 8.40
N MET A 266 1.94 -4.48 8.89
CA MET A 266 2.90 -5.28 8.13
C MET A 266 2.33 -6.65 7.77
N GLN A 267 1.71 -7.35 8.73
CA GLN A 267 1.16 -8.68 8.48
C GLN A 267 0.01 -8.61 7.47
N ASP A 268 -0.92 -7.66 7.62
CA ASP A 268 -2.03 -7.46 6.70
C ASP A 268 -1.55 -7.17 5.27
N LYS A 269 -0.60 -6.25 5.10
CA LYS A 269 -0.06 -5.89 3.78
C LYS A 269 0.75 -7.03 3.17
N LYS A 270 1.44 -7.83 3.99
CA LYS A 270 2.14 -9.03 3.53
C LYS A 270 1.16 -10.09 3.01
N GLU A 271 0.06 -10.33 3.72
CA GLU A 271 -0.98 -11.27 3.26
C GLU A 271 -1.60 -10.81 1.94
N GLN A 272 -1.90 -9.51 1.81
CA GLN A 272 -2.38 -8.93 0.55
C GLN A 272 -1.37 -9.08 -0.59
N ALA A 273 -0.08 -8.85 -0.34
CA ALA A 273 0.97 -9.02 -1.36
C ALA A 273 1.04 -10.48 -1.84
N VAL A 274 1.00 -11.43 -0.91
CA VAL A 274 1.01 -12.87 -1.23
C VAL A 274 -0.24 -13.30 -2.00
N GLU A 275 -1.43 -12.82 -1.62
CA GLU A 275 -2.67 -13.14 -2.33
C GLU A 275 -2.66 -12.59 -3.76
N ARG A 276 -2.23 -11.33 -3.94
CA ARG A 276 -2.12 -10.72 -5.28
C ARG A 276 -1.13 -11.47 -6.16
N GLN A 277 0.02 -11.86 -5.60
CA GLN A 277 0.99 -12.67 -6.34
C GLN A 277 0.38 -14.00 -6.80
N LYS A 278 -0.31 -14.72 -5.90
CA LYS A 278 -1.01 -15.97 -6.24
C LYS A 278 -2.05 -15.77 -7.35
N LEU A 279 -2.83 -14.69 -7.29
CA LEU A 279 -3.82 -14.36 -8.32
C LEU A 279 -3.14 -14.05 -9.68
N LYS A 280 -2.05 -13.29 -9.68
CA LYS A 280 -1.28 -12.97 -10.88
C LYS A 280 -0.68 -14.24 -11.50
N GLU A 281 -0.05 -15.08 -10.70
CA GLU A 281 0.54 -16.35 -11.13
C GLU A 281 -0.52 -17.31 -11.69
N GLU A 282 -1.67 -17.44 -11.01
CA GLU A 282 -2.78 -18.27 -11.49
C GLU A 282 -3.36 -17.73 -12.80
N GLY A 283 -3.54 -16.41 -12.93
CA GLY A 283 -3.98 -15.76 -14.16
C GLY A 283 -3.03 -16.04 -15.34
N ILE A 284 -1.72 -15.87 -15.12
CA ILE A 284 -0.68 -16.18 -16.12
C ILE A 284 -0.71 -17.67 -16.48
N ARG A 285 -0.81 -18.56 -15.50
CA ARG A 285 -0.87 -20.02 -15.69
C ARG A 285 -2.07 -20.40 -16.57
N VAL A 286 -3.26 -19.91 -16.23
CA VAL A 286 -4.50 -20.20 -16.98
C VAL A 286 -4.40 -19.64 -18.41
N MET A 287 -3.86 -18.43 -18.58
CA MET A 287 -3.67 -17.81 -19.89
C MET A 287 -2.71 -18.62 -20.78
N GLN A 288 -1.57 -19.06 -20.22
CA GLN A 288 -0.59 -19.88 -20.94
C GLN A 288 -1.18 -21.22 -21.37
N ILE A 289 -1.99 -21.84 -20.51
CA ILE A 289 -2.71 -23.07 -20.86
C ILE A 289 -3.65 -22.78 -22.02
N LEU A 290 -4.52 -21.78 -21.88
CA LEU A 290 -5.54 -21.46 -22.88
C LEU A 290 -4.94 -21.19 -24.26
N ARG A 291 -3.81 -20.47 -24.34
CA ARG A 291 -3.07 -20.21 -25.59
C ARG A 291 -2.56 -21.47 -26.29
N ASN A 292 -2.29 -22.54 -25.55
CA ASN A 292 -1.73 -23.79 -26.06
C ASN A 292 -2.81 -24.86 -26.34
N LEU A 293 -4.09 -24.58 -26.06
CA LEU A 293 -5.17 -25.53 -26.31
C LEU A 293 -5.50 -25.62 -27.81
N PRO A 294 -5.72 -26.84 -28.35
CA PRO A 294 -6.19 -27.02 -29.72
C PRO A 294 -7.55 -26.36 -29.97
N ASN A 295 -7.91 -26.15 -31.24
CA ASN A 295 -9.20 -25.54 -31.60
C ASN A 295 -10.38 -26.52 -31.54
N SER A 296 -10.12 -27.83 -31.62
CA SER A 296 -11.17 -28.85 -31.57
C SER A 296 -11.51 -29.26 -30.14
N PHE A 297 -12.74 -29.76 -29.94
CA PHE A 297 -13.17 -30.31 -28.65
C PHE A 297 -12.32 -31.53 -28.27
N SER A 298 -12.21 -32.50 -29.16
CA SER A 298 -11.44 -33.74 -28.97
C SER A 298 -9.97 -33.44 -28.61
N GLY A 299 -9.35 -32.50 -29.32
CA GLY A 299 -7.98 -32.05 -29.07
C GLY A 299 -7.83 -31.34 -27.72
N THR A 300 -8.78 -30.50 -27.35
CA THR A 300 -8.78 -29.77 -26.07
C THR A 300 -8.97 -30.73 -24.89
N LEU A 301 -9.88 -31.69 -25.00
CA LEU A 301 -10.07 -32.74 -24.00
C LEU A 301 -8.79 -33.56 -23.80
N ASN A 302 -8.14 -34.00 -24.90
CA ASN A 302 -6.85 -34.68 -24.83
C ASN A 302 -5.76 -33.82 -24.18
N ALA A 303 -5.71 -32.52 -24.50
CA ALA A 303 -4.74 -31.60 -23.93
C ALA A 303 -4.94 -31.42 -22.41
N HIS A 304 -6.18 -31.30 -21.96
CA HIS A 304 -6.51 -31.22 -20.53
C HIS A 304 -6.16 -32.51 -19.78
N MET A 305 -6.54 -33.68 -20.31
CA MET A 305 -6.18 -34.97 -19.70
C MET A 305 -4.67 -35.16 -19.64
N LYS A 306 -3.94 -34.87 -20.73
CA LYS A 306 -2.47 -34.96 -20.76
C LYS A 306 -1.79 -34.01 -19.76
N ARG A 307 -2.35 -32.82 -19.54
CA ARG A 307 -1.84 -31.89 -18.54
C ARG A 307 -2.08 -32.43 -17.12
N LEU A 308 -3.22 -33.08 -16.88
CA LEU A 308 -3.53 -33.71 -15.60
C LEU A 308 -2.71 -34.99 -15.36
N ASP A 309 -2.27 -35.69 -16.42
CA ASP A 309 -1.28 -36.79 -16.34
C ASP A 309 0.05 -36.34 -15.71
N ALA A 310 0.42 -35.08 -15.91
CA ALA A 310 1.74 -34.56 -15.55
C ALA A 310 1.88 -34.26 -14.04
N TYR A 311 0.77 -34.06 -13.30
CA TYR A 311 0.79 -33.67 -11.88
C TYR A 311 -0.56 -33.88 -11.16
N ASN A 312 -0.59 -34.76 -10.14
CA ASN A 312 -1.74 -34.93 -9.23
C ASN A 312 -1.40 -34.37 -7.81
N PRO A 313 -1.95 -33.20 -7.43
CA PRO A 313 -1.63 -32.56 -6.15
C PRO A 313 -2.20 -33.28 -4.92
N ARG A 314 -3.22 -34.15 -5.04
CA ARG A 314 -3.78 -34.89 -3.88
C ARG A 314 -2.96 -36.11 -3.48
N THR A 315 -2.22 -36.71 -4.41
CA THR A 315 -1.47 -37.96 -4.16
C THR A 315 0.04 -37.78 -4.17
N ASN A 316 0.54 -36.59 -4.47
CA ASN A 316 1.96 -36.27 -4.68
C ASN A 316 2.67 -37.31 -5.59
N ARG A 317 1.96 -37.78 -6.62
CA ARG A 317 2.42 -38.84 -7.55
C ARG A 317 2.20 -38.38 -8.98
N ARG A 318 3.17 -38.65 -9.85
CA ARG A 318 2.99 -38.63 -11.30
C ARG A 318 2.28 -39.93 -11.69
N GLY A 319 1.04 -39.83 -12.15
CA GLY A 319 0.23 -40.98 -12.56
C GLY A 319 -0.67 -40.58 -13.72
N LYS A 320 -0.86 -41.48 -14.68
CA LYS A 320 -1.72 -41.24 -15.85
C LYS A 320 -3.16 -40.99 -15.40
N PHE A 321 -3.69 -39.82 -15.68
CA PHE A 321 -5.10 -39.47 -15.72
C PHE A 321 -5.77 -40.21 -16.91
N THR A 322 -6.22 -41.44 -16.63
CA THR A 322 -6.77 -42.36 -17.63
C THR A 322 -8.24 -42.08 -17.93
N ASN A 323 -8.76 -42.71 -19.00
CA ASN A 323 -10.20 -42.76 -19.26
C ASN A 323 -10.95 -43.36 -18.07
N MET A 324 -10.40 -44.40 -17.42
CA MET A 324 -10.97 -45.00 -16.21
C MET A 324 -11.11 -44.00 -15.06
N GLU A 325 -10.08 -43.20 -14.78
CA GLU A 325 -10.16 -42.18 -13.73
C GLU A 325 -11.24 -41.15 -14.04
N LEU A 326 -11.29 -40.66 -15.28
CA LEU A 326 -12.31 -39.71 -15.70
C LEU A 326 -13.71 -40.35 -15.70
N ALA A 327 -13.84 -41.63 -16.05
CA ALA A 327 -15.07 -42.39 -15.97
C ALA A 327 -15.58 -42.49 -14.53
N ILE A 328 -14.71 -42.78 -13.56
CA ILE A 328 -15.06 -42.82 -12.13
C ILE A 328 -15.58 -41.44 -11.67
N ARG A 329 -14.91 -40.36 -12.07
CA ARG A 329 -15.27 -39.00 -11.63
C ARG A 329 -16.53 -38.44 -12.29
N THR A 330 -16.84 -38.89 -13.50
CA THR A 330 -17.94 -38.35 -14.31
C THR A 330 -19.14 -39.27 -14.43
N GLY A 331 -18.92 -40.57 -14.15
CA GLY A 331 -19.90 -41.62 -14.40
C GLY A 331 -20.14 -41.94 -15.88
N LEU A 332 -19.38 -41.33 -16.78
CA LEU A 332 -19.38 -41.67 -18.21
C LEU A 332 -18.59 -42.97 -18.44
N SER A 333 -18.96 -43.77 -19.44
CA SER A 333 -18.21 -45.00 -19.73
C SER A 333 -16.84 -44.68 -20.34
N GLU A 334 -15.85 -45.55 -20.09
CA GLU A 334 -14.51 -45.41 -20.67
C GLU A 334 -14.53 -45.38 -22.20
N ASP A 335 -15.40 -46.20 -22.82
CA ASP A 335 -15.59 -46.24 -24.28
C ASP A 335 -16.12 -44.92 -24.81
N TYR A 336 -17.08 -44.30 -24.09
CA TYR A 336 -17.63 -43.01 -24.48
C TYR A 336 -16.57 -41.91 -24.34
N ILE A 337 -15.80 -41.90 -23.26
CA ILE A 337 -14.67 -40.97 -23.10
C ILE A 337 -13.63 -41.17 -24.21
N SER A 338 -13.31 -42.43 -24.55
CA SER A 338 -12.41 -42.76 -25.66
C SER A 338 -12.93 -42.21 -26.99
N GLN A 339 -14.23 -42.37 -27.26
CA GLN A 339 -14.88 -41.82 -28.45
C GLN A 339 -14.78 -40.29 -28.49
N LEU A 340 -15.10 -39.61 -27.39
CA LEU A 340 -15.02 -38.14 -27.28
C LEU A 340 -13.60 -37.60 -27.51
N ARG A 341 -12.57 -38.39 -27.21
CA ARG A 341 -11.16 -38.03 -27.39
C ARG A 341 -10.66 -38.24 -28.81
N ASN A 342 -11.24 -39.18 -29.56
CA ASN A 342 -10.74 -39.58 -30.87
C ASN A 342 -11.59 -39.03 -32.03
N ASP A 343 -12.89 -38.84 -31.80
CA ASP A 343 -13.86 -38.48 -32.83
C ASP A 343 -14.50 -37.10 -32.55
N GLU A 344 -14.82 -36.37 -33.62
CA GLU A 344 -15.65 -35.15 -33.56
C GLU A 344 -17.14 -35.53 -33.41
N THR A 345 -17.48 -36.11 -32.27
CA THR A 345 -18.85 -36.52 -31.94
C THR A 345 -19.60 -35.39 -31.24
N ARG A 346 -20.92 -35.33 -31.45
CA ARG A 346 -21.77 -34.36 -30.75
C ARG A 346 -21.92 -34.80 -29.29
N VAL A 347 -21.48 -33.96 -28.38
CA VAL A 347 -21.55 -34.18 -26.93
C VAL A 347 -22.61 -33.26 -26.33
N SER A 348 -23.33 -33.74 -25.31
CA SER A 348 -24.34 -32.93 -24.62
C SER A 348 -23.70 -31.97 -23.62
N LEU A 349 -24.36 -30.85 -23.32
CA LEU A 349 -23.91 -29.91 -22.30
C LEU A 349 -23.66 -30.61 -20.95
N GLU A 350 -24.57 -31.49 -20.53
CA GLU A 350 -24.48 -32.24 -19.27
C GLU A 350 -23.25 -33.14 -19.22
N SER A 351 -22.87 -33.72 -20.37
CA SER A 351 -21.66 -34.55 -20.48
C SER A 351 -20.40 -33.68 -20.42
N VAL A 352 -20.39 -32.50 -21.05
CA VAL A 352 -19.23 -31.60 -21.00
C VAL A 352 -19.07 -30.96 -19.63
N CYS A 353 -20.15 -30.54 -18.98
CA CYS A 353 -20.12 -30.05 -17.60
C CYS A 353 -19.59 -31.14 -16.65
N ALA A 354 -20.01 -32.40 -16.83
CA ALA A 354 -19.44 -33.51 -16.07
C ALA A 354 -17.93 -33.66 -16.30
N LEU A 355 -17.45 -33.58 -17.55
CA LEU A 355 -16.02 -33.61 -17.87
C LEU A 355 -15.26 -32.45 -17.23
N CYS A 356 -15.80 -31.23 -17.26
CA CYS A 356 -15.20 -30.05 -16.64
C CYS A 356 -15.03 -30.24 -15.12
N ILE A 357 -16.09 -30.65 -14.42
CA ILE A 357 -16.06 -30.93 -12.98
C ILE A 357 -15.15 -32.13 -12.68
N GLY A 358 -15.26 -33.24 -13.41
CA GLY A 358 -14.44 -34.43 -13.16
C GLY A 358 -12.93 -34.18 -13.32
N MET A 359 -12.55 -33.24 -14.18
CA MET A 359 -11.17 -32.79 -14.36
C MET A 359 -10.75 -31.64 -13.44
N HIS A 360 -11.68 -31.08 -12.66
CA HIS A 360 -11.55 -29.83 -11.93
C HIS A 360 -10.94 -28.69 -12.75
N LEU A 361 -11.48 -28.47 -13.95
CA LEU A 361 -10.99 -27.42 -14.84
C LEU A 361 -11.33 -26.04 -14.27
N HIS A 362 -10.32 -25.16 -14.22
CA HIS A 362 -10.53 -23.74 -13.93
C HIS A 362 -11.67 -23.17 -14.80
N PRO A 363 -12.56 -22.30 -14.27
CA PRO A 363 -13.77 -21.86 -14.98
C PRO A 363 -13.54 -21.37 -16.40
N ILE A 364 -12.50 -20.57 -16.64
CA ILE A 364 -12.12 -20.10 -17.99
C ILE A 364 -11.85 -21.27 -18.95
N LEU A 365 -11.19 -22.32 -18.49
CA LEU A 365 -10.88 -23.51 -19.29
C LEU A 365 -12.13 -24.38 -19.50
N SER A 366 -13.00 -24.45 -18.50
CA SER A 366 -14.30 -25.11 -18.61
C SER A 366 -15.16 -24.45 -19.68
N MET A 367 -15.25 -23.12 -19.67
CA MET A 367 -16.00 -22.37 -20.68
C MET A 367 -15.42 -22.53 -22.09
N ASP A 368 -14.09 -22.56 -22.22
CA ASP A 368 -13.43 -22.87 -23.50
C ASP A 368 -13.82 -24.27 -24.02
N LEU A 369 -13.80 -25.29 -23.16
CA LEU A 369 -14.17 -26.66 -23.52
C LEU A 369 -15.67 -26.78 -23.89
N ILE A 370 -16.56 -26.15 -23.12
CA ILE A 370 -18.00 -26.08 -23.40
C ILE A 370 -18.24 -25.43 -24.76
N LYS A 371 -17.62 -24.28 -25.03
CA LYS A 371 -17.77 -23.60 -26.31
C LYS A 371 -17.27 -24.44 -27.48
N LYS A 372 -16.11 -25.09 -27.36
CA LYS A 372 -15.55 -25.97 -28.41
C LYS A 372 -16.40 -27.21 -28.66
N SER A 373 -17.18 -27.64 -27.66
CA SER A 373 -18.17 -28.70 -27.80
C SER A 373 -19.44 -28.29 -28.57
N LYS A 374 -19.53 -27.01 -28.96
CA LYS A 374 -20.72 -26.39 -29.58
C LYS A 374 -21.95 -26.39 -28.68
N ASN A 375 -21.74 -26.37 -27.36
CA ASN A 375 -22.79 -26.14 -26.37
C ASN A 375 -22.64 -24.73 -25.79
N ASP A 376 -23.73 -24.24 -25.23
CA ASP A 376 -23.78 -23.05 -24.39
C ASP A 376 -24.82 -23.28 -23.28
N PHE A 377 -24.73 -22.51 -22.20
CA PHE A 377 -25.77 -22.55 -21.18
C PHE A 377 -27.05 -21.90 -21.73
N PRO A 378 -28.23 -22.52 -21.52
CA PRO A 378 -29.49 -21.90 -21.90
C PRO A 378 -29.72 -20.61 -21.11
N ASP A 379 -30.44 -19.67 -21.71
CA ASP A 379 -30.82 -18.40 -21.09
C ASP A 379 -32.06 -18.58 -20.20
N ASP A 380 -31.93 -19.46 -19.20
CA ASP A 380 -32.93 -19.80 -18.21
C ASP A 380 -32.30 -20.05 -16.83
N GLU A 381 -33.14 -20.32 -15.82
CA GLU A 381 -32.68 -20.54 -14.43
C GLU A 381 -31.75 -21.75 -14.31
N GLU A 382 -32.02 -22.83 -15.06
CA GLU A 382 -31.19 -24.05 -15.09
C GLU A 382 -29.80 -23.75 -15.68
N GLY A 383 -29.74 -22.98 -16.76
CA GLY A 383 -28.49 -22.56 -17.39
C GLY A 383 -27.66 -21.65 -16.51
N PHE A 384 -28.28 -20.65 -15.86
CA PHE A 384 -27.58 -19.77 -14.92
C PHE A 384 -27.02 -20.55 -13.72
N PHE A 385 -27.83 -21.44 -13.13
CA PHE A 385 -27.39 -22.27 -12.01
C PHE A 385 -26.24 -23.22 -12.42
N GLY A 386 -26.32 -23.80 -13.61
CA GLY A 386 -25.25 -24.62 -14.16
C GLY A 386 -23.94 -23.84 -14.38
N HIS A 387 -24.04 -22.61 -14.89
CA HIS A 387 -22.89 -21.73 -15.04
C HIS A 387 -22.26 -21.38 -13.67
N TYR A 388 -23.09 -21.07 -12.67
CA TYR A 388 -22.66 -20.79 -11.30
C TYR A 388 -21.86 -21.96 -10.70
N LEU A 389 -22.33 -23.19 -10.87
CA LEU A 389 -21.63 -24.39 -10.40
C LEU A 389 -20.26 -24.56 -11.09
N ILE A 390 -20.16 -24.32 -12.41
CA ILE A 390 -18.86 -24.33 -13.11
C ILE A 390 -17.93 -23.22 -12.60
N GLN A 391 -18.47 -22.07 -12.21
CA GLN A 391 -17.66 -20.93 -11.78
C GLN A 391 -17.14 -21.08 -10.34
N HIS A 392 -17.98 -21.54 -9.43
CA HIS A 392 -17.70 -21.52 -8.00
C HIS A 392 -17.41 -22.91 -7.39
N HIS A 393 -17.85 -23.99 -8.06
CA HIS A 393 -17.76 -25.36 -7.55
C HIS A 393 -16.93 -26.28 -8.45
N PHE A 394 -16.06 -25.73 -9.30
CA PHE A 394 -15.23 -26.53 -10.21
C PHE A 394 -14.24 -27.48 -9.53
N MET A 395 -13.90 -27.23 -8.26
CA MET A 395 -13.02 -28.11 -7.46
C MET A 395 -13.80 -29.15 -6.63
N ASP A 396 -15.13 -29.07 -6.61
CA ASP A 396 -16.00 -30.01 -5.91
C ASP A 396 -16.24 -31.27 -6.76
N THR A 397 -16.75 -32.32 -6.12
CA THR A 397 -17.08 -33.56 -6.83
C THR A 397 -18.34 -33.40 -7.68
N LEU A 398 -18.44 -34.19 -8.76
CA LEU A 398 -19.65 -34.23 -9.57
C LEU A 398 -20.89 -34.67 -8.76
N ALA A 399 -20.70 -35.55 -7.76
CA ALA A 399 -21.76 -35.97 -6.86
C ALA A 399 -22.33 -34.80 -6.04
N PHE A 400 -21.47 -33.90 -5.55
CA PHE A 400 -21.89 -32.68 -4.87
C PHE A 400 -22.69 -31.78 -5.83
N CYS A 401 -22.15 -31.47 -7.01
CA CYS A 401 -22.82 -30.63 -7.99
C CYS A 401 -24.20 -31.19 -8.39
N ASN A 402 -24.28 -32.51 -8.62
CA ASN A 402 -25.53 -33.18 -8.94
C ASN A 402 -26.53 -33.21 -7.78
N THR A 403 -26.07 -33.15 -6.54
CA THR A 403 -26.96 -33.02 -5.38
C THR A 403 -27.64 -31.64 -5.39
N GLN A 404 -26.88 -30.59 -5.70
CA GLN A 404 -27.43 -29.23 -5.85
C GLN A 404 -28.42 -29.14 -7.02
N LEU A 405 -28.05 -29.70 -8.19
CA LEU A 405 -28.94 -29.73 -9.36
C LEU A 405 -30.26 -30.46 -9.07
N LYS A 406 -30.21 -31.61 -8.39
CA LYS A 406 -31.42 -32.35 -8.01
C LYS A 406 -32.32 -31.61 -7.02
N ALA A 407 -31.73 -30.87 -6.08
CA ALA A 407 -32.48 -30.11 -5.09
C ALA A 407 -33.39 -29.06 -5.75
N GLU A 408 -32.90 -28.45 -6.83
CA GLU A 408 -33.62 -27.45 -7.63
C GLU A 408 -34.47 -28.07 -8.77
N GLY A 409 -34.50 -29.40 -8.91
CA GLY A 409 -35.26 -30.08 -9.95
C GLY A 409 -34.64 -30.05 -11.36
N TYR A 410 -33.36 -29.66 -11.47
CA TYR A 410 -32.61 -29.59 -12.73
C TYR A 410 -31.97 -30.91 -13.15
N ARG A 411 -31.55 -31.00 -14.41
CA ARG A 411 -30.91 -32.20 -14.96
C ARG A 411 -29.51 -32.36 -14.38
N THR A 412 -29.21 -33.58 -13.96
CA THR A 412 -27.87 -33.93 -13.50
C THR A 412 -26.89 -34.10 -14.64
N TRP A 413 -25.62 -33.83 -14.34
CA TRP A 413 -24.50 -34.02 -15.24
C TRP A 413 -23.91 -35.43 -15.14
N GLY A 414 -23.53 -36.01 -16.29
CA GLY A 414 -23.00 -37.37 -16.36
C GLY A 414 -24.03 -38.46 -16.00
N LYS A 415 -23.56 -39.59 -15.46
CA LYS A 415 -24.43 -40.66 -14.92
C LYS A 415 -23.94 -41.06 -13.53
N ILE A 416 -24.70 -40.74 -12.49
CA ILE A 416 -24.32 -41.17 -11.14
C ILE A 416 -24.44 -42.70 -11.08
N VAL A 417 -23.31 -43.39 -10.94
CA VAL A 417 -23.33 -44.79 -10.48
C VAL A 417 -23.75 -44.73 -9.01
N ALA A 418 -24.90 -45.34 -8.71
CA ALA A 418 -25.47 -45.38 -7.36
C ALA A 418 -24.56 -46.09 -6.36
#